data_AF-A0A6V8P4Z9-F1
#
_entry.id   AF-A0A6V8P4Z9-F1
#
_cell.length_a   1.000
_cell.length_b   1.000
_cell.length_c   1.000
_cell.angle_alpha   90.00
_cell.angle_beta   90.00
_cell.angle_gamma   90.00
#
_symmetry.space_group_name_H-M   'P 1'
#
loop_
_entity.id
_entity.type
_entity.pdbx_description
1 polymer ?
#
loop_
_entity_poly.entity_id
_entity_poly.type
_entity_poly.pdbx_seq_one_letter_code
_entity_poly.pdbx_strand_id
1 'polypeptide(L)'
;VDLSKSVREIQETLMDAKKSEFVIITIPEAMGLAEMERLQVALKELKISCHYVVINMVIPPSECSFCALKSKEQQKYVQEASKKFSRYLINQVPLFPHEIKGLDDLTNLSEIMYG
;
A
#
# COMPACT_ATOMS: atom_id res chain seq x y z
N VAL A 1 35.74 -3.28 -6.70
CA VAL A 1 35.64 -1.81 -6.88
C VAL A 1 34.36 -1.44 -7.64
N ASP A 2 33.98 -2.19 -8.69
CA ASP A 2 32.70 -1.95 -9.40
C ASP A 2 31.45 -2.12 -8.53
N LEU A 3 31.35 -3.22 -7.77
CA LEU A 3 30.15 -3.49 -6.98
C LEU A 3 29.82 -2.36 -5.98
N SER A 4 30.82 -1.79 -5.33
CA SER A 4 30.64 -0.68 -4.38
C SER A 4 30.18 0.61 -5.05
N LYS A 5 30.58 0.86 -6.31
CA LYS A 5 30.09 1.99 -7.09
C LYS A 5 28.63 1.79 -7.48
N SER A 6 28.29 0.61 -8.00
CA SER A 6 26.91 0.29 -8.38
C SER A 6 25.94 0.35 -7.19
N VAL A 7 26.35 -0.16 -6.02
CA VAL A 7 25.52 -0.07 -4.80
C VAL A 7 25.28 1.39 -4.41
N ARG A 8 26.30 2.23 -4.48
CA ARG A 8 26.18 3.65 -4.16
C ARG A 8 25.25 4.39 -5.13
N GLU A 9 25.35 4.11 -6.43
CA GLU A 9 24.47 4.70 -7.45
C GLU A 9 23.00 4.32 -7.22
N ILE A 10 22.74 3.06 -6.85
CA ILE A 10 21.38 2.61 -6.48
C ILE A 10 20.88 3.36 -5.26
N GLN A 11 21.70 3.47 -4.20
CA GLN A 11 21.32 4.20 -2.98
C GLN A 11 21.02 5.68 -3.28
N GLU A 12 21.89 6.35 -4.02
CA GLU A 12 21.69 7.75 -4.41
C GLU A 12 20.40 7.93 -5.22
N THR A 13 20.05 6.96 -6.08
CA THR A 13 18.81 6.99 -6.86
C THR A 13 17.57 6.79 -5.98
N LEU A 14 17.60 5.80 -5.08
CA LEU A 14 16.48 5.48 -4.17
C LEU A 14 16.24 6.56 -3.11
N MET A 15 17.27 7.33 -2.75
CA MET A 15 17.16 8.43 -1.80
C MET A 15 16.73 9.76 -2.45
N ASP A 16 16.81 9.86 -3.78
CA ASP A 16 16.41 11.06 -4.51
C ASP A 16 14.89 11.06 -4.75
N ALA A 17 14.17 11.83 -3.93
CA ALA A 17 12.71 12.01 -3.99
C ALA A 17 12.19 12.55 -5.33
N LYS A 18 13.04 13.15 -6.17
CA LYS A 18 12.65 13.62 -7.51
C LYS A 18 12.76 12.51 -8.56
N LYS A 19 13.47 11.42 -8.25
CA LYS A 19 13.71 10.30 -9.16
C LYS A 19 12.97 9.04 -8.76
N SER A 20 12.74 8.85 -7.46
CA SER A 20 12.12 7.64 -6.94
C SER A 20 11.15 7.96 -5.80
N GLU A 21 10.14 7.11 -5.69
CA GLU A 21 9.11 7.16 -4.66
C GLU A 21 8.74 5.71 -4.31
N PHE A 22 8.68 5.40 -3.02
CA PHE A 22 8.27 4.10 -2.53
C PHE A 22 6.76 4.10 -2.23
N VAL A 23 6.03 3.11 -2.76
CA VAL A 23 4.60 2.93 -2.51
C VAL A 23 4.41 1.68 -1.65
N ILE A 24 3.76 1.83 -0.50
CA ILE A 24 3.45 0.69 0.38
C ILE A 24 2.16 0.04 -0.08
N ILE A 25 2.13 -1.29 -0.18
CA ILE A 25 0.90 -2.06 -0.41
C ILE A 25 0.70 -2.99 0.79
N THR A 26 -0.50 -2.97 1.38
CA THR A 26 -0.86 -3.79 2.54
C THR A 26 -2.29 -4.31 2.45
N ILE A 27 -2.71 -5.12 3.41
CA ILE A 27 -4.10 -5.58 3.61
C ILE A 27 -4.64 -5.05 4.94
N PRO A 28 -5.96 -4.86 5.09
CA PRO A 28 -6.57 -4.25 6.29
C PRO A 28 -6.67 -5.24 7.46
N GLU A 29 -5.53 -5.70 7.95
CA GLU A 29 -5.41 -6.65 9.07
C GLU A 29 -4.31 -6.20 10.04
N ALA A 30 -4.37 -6.69 11.29
CA ALA A 30 -3.41 -6.32 12.34
C ALA A 30 -1.95 -6.56 11.93
N MET A 31 -1.66 -7.70 11.30
CA MET A 31 -0.31 -8.04 10.85
C MET A 31 0.14 -7.12 9.71
N GLY A 32 -0.75 -6.80 8.77
CA GLY A 32 -0.47 -5.89 7.65
C GLY A 32 -0.13 -4.48 8.14
N LEU A 33 -0.83 -3.99 9.16
CA LEU A 33 -0.54 -2.69 9.76
C LEU A 33 0.80 -2.70 10.53
N ALA A 34 1.06 -3.74 11.31
CA ALA A 34 2.32 -3.87 12.05
C ALA A 34 3.54 -3.92 11.11
N GLU A 35 3.42 -4.62 9.97
CA GLU A 35 4.51 -4.68 8.99
C GLU A 35 4.73 -3.34 8.27
N MET A 36 3.64 -2.66 7.94
CA MET A 36 3.69 -1.32 7.36
C MET A 36 4.40 -0.31 8.28
N GLU A 37 4.19 -0.39 9.60
CA GLU A 37 4.91 0.45 10.58
C GLU A 37 6.42 0.14 10.60
N ARG A 38 6.79 -1.15 10.61
CA ARG A 38 8.21 -1.55 10.55
C ARG A 38 8.87 -1.06 9.26
N LEU A 39 8.19 -1.20 8.13
CA LEU A 39 8.67 -0.75 6.83
C LEU A 39 8.86 0.78 6.80
N GLN A 40 7.91 1.54 7.35
CA GLN A 40 8.04 3.00 7.43
C GLN A 40 9.28 3.44 8.22
N VAL A 41 9.57 2.79 9.34
CA VAL A 41 10.76 3.09 10.14
C VAL A 41 12.03 2.83 9.31
N ALA A 42 12.12 1.68 8.64
CA ALA A 42 13.26 1.34 7.81
C ALA A 42 13.45 2.33 6.64
N LEU A 43 12.38 2.70 5.93
CA LEU A 43 12.44 3.67 4.82
C LEU A 43 12.92 5.04 5.30
N LYS A 44 12.48 5.48 6.49
CA LYS A 44 12.91 6.74 7.09
C LYS A 44 14.39 6.73 7.46
N GLU A 45 14.90 5.63 8.02
CA GLU A 45 16.32 5.46 8.34
C GLU A 45 17.20 5.50 7.09
N LEU A 46 16.72 4.87 6.00
CA LEU A 46 17.37 4.87 4.70
C LEU A 46 17.17 6.18 3.91
N LYS A 47 16.36 7.12 4.41
CA LYS A 47 15.97 8.37 3.76
C LYS A 47 15.35 8.17 2.37
N ILE A 48 14.62 7.07 2.20
CA ILE A 48 13.85 6.78 0.98
C ILE A 48 12.48 7.47 1.11
N SER A 49 12.06 8.15 0.06
CA SER A 49 10.77 8.85 0.05
C SER A 49 9.62 7.86 -0.05
N CYS A 50 8.60 8.07 0.78
CA CYS A 50 7.42 7.22 0.84
C CYS A 50 6.25 8.02 1.40
N HIS A 51 5.25 8.23 0.55
CA HIS A 51 4.08 9.06 0.80
C HIS A 51 2.79 8.38 0.36
N TYR A 52 2.86 7.25 -0.35
CA TYR A 52 1.68 6.56 -0.87
C TYR A 52 1.49 5.19 -0.22
N VAL A 53 0.24 4.88 0.08
CA VAL A 53 -0.19 3.60 0.64
C VAL A 53 -1.38 3.10 -0.14
N VAL A 54 -1.36 1.83 -0.52
CA VAL A 54 -2.50 1.11 -1.07
C VAL A 54 -2.91 0.06 -0.05
N ILE A 55 -4.14 0.16 0.46
CA ILE A 55 -4.76 -0.88 1.27
C ILE A 55 -5.58 -1.74 0.32
N ASN A 56 -5.06 -2.91 -0.01
CA ASN A 56 -5.65 -3.85 -0.96
C ASN A 56 -6.61 -4.83 -0.28
N MET A 57 -7.46 -5.49 -1.07
CA MET A 57 -8.40 -6.51 -0.62
C MET A 57 -9.39 -6.03 0.46
N VAL A 58 -9.82 -4.77 0.36
CA VAL A 58 -10.85 -4.21 1.26
C VAL A 58 -12.21 -4.81 0.89
N ILE A 59 -12.84 -5.51 1.82
CA ILE A 59 -14.15 -6.14 1.58
C ILE A 59 -15.20 -5.03 1.40
N PRO A 60 -15.85 -4.93 0.22
CA PRO A 60 -16.85 -3.91 -0.03
C PRO A 60 -18.09 -4.13 0.85
N PRO A 61 -18.89 -3.07 1.09
CA PRO A 61 -20.18 -3.19 1.74
C PRO A 61 -21.06 -4.25 1.05
N SER A 62 -21.70 -5.10 1.84
CA SER A 62 -22.49 -6.23 1.34
C SER A 62 -23.63 -6.55 2.31
N GLU A 63 -24.74 -7.08 1.77
CA GLU A 63 -25.88 -7.58 2.54
C GLU A 63 -25.60 -8.94 3.22
N CYS A 64 -24.51 -9.61 2.86
CA CYS A 64 -24.11 -10.87 3.51
C CYS A 64 -23.64 -10.60 4.95
N SER A 65 -24.28 -11.24 5.94
CA SER A 65 -23.99 -11.04 7.37
C SER A 65 -22.53 -11.30 7.73
N PHE A 66 -21.92 -12.37 7.22
CA PHE A 66 -20.52 -12.68 7.44
C PHE A 66 -19.59 -11.64 6.79
N CYS A 67 -19.85 -11.27 5.53
CA CYS A 67 -19.04 -10.29 4.80
C CYS A 67 -19.13 -8.90 5.44
N ALA A 68 -20.33 -8.49 5.89
CA ALA A 68 -20.53 -7.22 6.58
C ALA A 68 -19.76 -7.15 7.91
N LEU A 69 -19.77 -8.24 8.69
CA LEU A 69 -18.97 -8.32 9.92
C LEU A 69 -17.47 -8.26 9.63
N LYS A 70 -17.00 -8.93 8.58
CA LYS A 70 -15.59 -8.89 8.16
C LYS A 70 -15.17 -7.53 7.61
N SER A 71 -15.98 -6.88 6.78
CA SER A 71 -15.76 -5.51 6.31
C SER A 71 -15.68 -4.54 7.50
N LYS A 72 -16.58 -4.67 8.49
CA LYS A 72 -16.54 -3.86 9.72
C LYS A 72 -15.28 -4.10 10.56
N GLU A 73 -14.77 -5.33 10.60
CA GLU A 73 -13.49 -5.67 11.24
C GLU A 73 -12.32 -4.98 10.52
N GLN A 74 -12.23 -5.13 9.20
CA GLN A 74 -11.22 -4.50 8.35
C GLN A 74 -11.23 -2.97 8.47
N GLN A 75 -12.41 -2.35 8.53
CA GLN A 75 -12.54 -0.90 8.61
C GLN A 75 -11.87 -0.31 9.85
N LYS A 76 -11.76 -1.07 10.94
CA LYS A 76 -11.00 -0.65 12.13
C LYS A 76 -9.53 -0.43 11.78
N TYR A 77 -8.93 -1.37 11.05
CA TYR A 77 -7.54 -1.29 10.62
C TYR A 77 -7.32 -0.22 9.55
N VAL A 78 -8.27 -0.04 8.63
CA VAL A 78 -8.24 1.08 7.67
C VAL A 78 -8.23 2.43 8.38
N GLN A 79 -9.09 2.61 9.39
CA GLN A 79 -9.13 3.85 10.18
C GLN A 79 -7.85 4.05 10.99
N GLU A 80 -7.32 2.98 11.58
CA GLU A 80 -6.05 3.03 12.32
C GLU A 80 -4.87 3.42 11.42
N ALA A 81 -4.77 2.79 10.24
CA ALA A 81 -3.79 3.15 9.22
C ALA A 81 -3.93 4.62 8.80
N SER A 82 -5.15 5.07 8.51
CA SER A 82 -5.43 6.47 8.14
C SER A 82 -5.01 7.47 9.22
N LYS A 83 -5.18 7.12 10.49
CA LYS A 83 -4.77 7.96 11.61
C LYS A 83 -3.24 8.00 11.76
N LYS A 84 -2.60 6.83 11.79
CA LYS A 84 -1.14 6.70 12.00
C LYS A 84 -0.34 7.27 10.84
N PHE A 85 -0.84 7.07 9.61
CA PHE A 85 -0.21 7.50 8.36
C PHE A 85 -0.94 8.69 7.75
N SER A 86 -1.44 9.61 8.57
CA SER A 86 -2.21 10.79 8.14
C SER A 86 -1.50 11.74 7.17
N ARG A 87 -0.18 11.62 7.01
CA ARG A 87 0.62 12.37 6.02
C ARG A 87 0.76 11.65 4.68
N TYR A 88 0.27 10.42 4.59
CA TYR A 88 0.33 9.58 3.41
C TYR A 88 -0.98 9.71 2.63
N LEU A 89 -0.88 9.60 1.32
CA LEU A 89 -2.01 9.42 0.43
C LEU A 89 -2.38 7.93 0.46
N ILE A 90 -3.54 7.63 1.06
CA ILE A 90 -4.02 6.27 1.24
C ILE A 90 -5.15 6.00 0.26
N ASN A 91 -4.93 5.07 -0.66
CA ASN A 91 -5.95 4.54 -1.56
C ASN A 91 -6.40 3.15 -1.11
N GLN A 92 -7.69 2.86 -1.23
CA GLN A 92 -8.27 1.56 -0.91
C GLN A 92 -8.65 0.84 -2.20
N VAL A 93 -8.19 -0.38 -2.37
CA VAL A 93 -8.56 -1.25 -3.49
C VAL A 93 -9.50 -2.34 -2.95
N PRO A 94 -10.71 -2.49 -3.53
CA PRO A 94 -11.67 -3.46 -3.06
C PRO A 94 -11.19 -4.90 -3.31
N LEU A 95 -11.72 -5.83 -2.53
CA LEU A 95 -11.59 -7.25 -2.82
C LEU A 95 -12.44 -7.61 -4.04
N PHE A 96 -11.80 -8.18 -5.06
CA PHE A 96 -12.47 -8.69 -6.25
C PHE A 96 -12.90 -10.16 -6.04
N PRO A 97 -14.06 -10.58 -6.58
CA PRO A 97 -14.55 -11.95 -6.46
C PRO A 97 -13.82 -12.92 -7.42
N HIS A 98 -12.98 -12.40 -8.30
CA HIS A 98 -12.17 -13.14 -9.25
C HIS A 98 -10.73 -12.61 -9.21
N GLU A 99 -9.82 -13.39 -9.77
CA GLU A 99 -8.44 -12.98 -9.97
C GLU A 99 -8.36 -11.99 -11.14
N ILE A 100 -7.72 -10.84 -10.93
CA ILE A 100 -7.53 -9.79 -11.93
C ILE A 100 -6.59 -10.32 -13.02
N LYS A 101 -7.11 -10.51 -14.24
CA LYS A 101 -6.37 -11.06 -15.38
C LYS A 101 -6.76 -10.41 -16.70
N GLY A 102 -5.76 -10.21 -17.56
CA GLY A 102 -5.97 -9.60 -18.88
C GLY A 102 -6.10 -8.08 -18.79
N LEU A 103 -6.18 -7.44 -19.95
CA LEU A 103 -6.13 -5.98 -20.05
C LEU A 103 -7.38 -5.29 -19.49
N ASP A 104 -8.55 -5.89 -19.66
CA ASP A 104 -9.81 -5.30 -19.20
C ASP A 104 -9.85 -5.19 -17.66
N ASP A 105 -9.49 -6.26 -16.95
CA ASP A 105 -9.43 -6.25 -15.48
C ASP A 105 -8.38 -5.26 -14.95
N LEU A 106 -7.21 -5.19 -15.60
CA LEU A 106 -6.16 -4.24 -15.24
C LEU A 106 -6.58 -2.79 -15.50
N THR A 107 -7.38 -2.54 -16.54
CA THR A 107 -7.93 -1.21 -16.84
C THR A 107 -8.93 -0.80 -15.76
N ASN A 108 -9.84 -1.70 -15.38
CA ASN A 108 -10.78 -1.46 -14.28
C ASN A 108 -10.05 -1.20 -12.95
N LEU A 109 -8.99 -1.96 -12.64
CA LEU A 109 -8.16 -1.71 -11.46
C LEU A 109 -7.48 -0.35 -11.53
N SER A 110 -6.96 0.04 -12.70
CA SER A 110 -6.32 1.34 -12.91
C SER A 110 -7.28 2.49 -12.67
N GLU A 111 -8.54 2.38 -13.13
CA GLU A 111 -9.58 3.38 -12.87
C GLU A 111 -9.87 3.52 -11.36
N ILE A 112 -9.87 2.42 -10.60
CA ILE A 112 -10.05 2.48 -9.14
C ILE A 112 -8.83 3.11 -8.44
N MET A 113 -7.62 2.86 -8.94
CA MET A 113 -6.39 3.36 -8.30
C MET A 113 -6.07 4.82 -8.63
N TYR A 114 -6.44 5.29 -9.81
CA TYR A 114 -6.00 6.58 -10.37
C TYR A 114 -7.14 7.49 -10.89
N GLY A 115 -8.38 6.99 -10.99
CA GLY A 115 -9.56 7.76 -11.39
C GLY A 115 -10.20 8.50 -10.22
#